data_AF-U7QAC3-F1
#
_entry.id   AF-U7QAC3-F1
#
_cell.length_a   1.000
_cell.length_b   1.000
_cell.length_c   1.000
_cell.angle_alpha   90.00
_cell.angle_beta   90.00
_cell.angle_gamma   90.00
#
_symmetry.space_group_name_H-M   'P 1'
#
loop_
_entity.id
_entity.type
_entity.pdbx_description
1 polymer ?
#
loop_
_entity_poly.entity_id
_entity_poly.type
_entity_poly.pdbx_seq_one_letter_code
_entity_poly.pdbx_strand_id
1 'polypeptide(L)'
;MDVITNDLQLLRENITPENQQLLDELAAVRTQLATLIYNKPENLSDEQYRQLVANLRQKSEQLEAELSRRSAEFRTLSEPITIEAVQQLIPEDAALIEFILYKPADIKARQWGKDHYAAYILKSSGEPQWVDLGEVEPIHKAAFFR
;
A
#
# COMPACT_ATOMS: atom_id res chain seq x y z
N MET A 1 -1.00 -3.27 4.44
CA MET A 1 -0.33 -4.05 3.36
C MET A 1 -0.78 -3.43 2.05
N ASP A 2 -0.40 -2.18 1.80
CA ASP A 2 -1.11 -1.34 0.81
C ASP A 2 -0.20 -0.75 -0.29
N VAL A 3 1.11 -1.02 -0.22
CA VAL A 3 2.09 -0.51 -1.18
C VAL A 3 1.90 -1.16 -2.56
N ILE A 4 1.60 -2.46 -2.61
CA ILE A 4 1.49 -3.21 -3.88
C ILE A 4 0.23 -2.79 -4.68
N THR A 5 -0.87 -2.44 -4.00
CA THR A 5 -2.13 -2.10 -4.67
C THR A 5 -2.02 -0.77 -5.43
N ASN A 6 -1.40 0.24 -4.82
CA ASN A 6 -1.16 1.53 -5.46
C ASN A 6 -0.17 1.41 -6.63
N ASP A 7 0.85 0.56 -6.49
CA ASP A 7 1.87 0.37 -7.53
C ASP A 7 1.30 -0.25 -8.80
N LEU A 8 0.37 -1.20 -8.65
CA LEU A 8 -0.36 -1.82 -9.76
C LEU A 8 -1.36 -0.87 -10.42
N GLN A 9 -1.98 0.04 -9.65
CA GLN A 9 -2.91 1.00 -10.19
C GLN A 9 -2.20 2.03 -11.09
N LEU A 10 -1.05 2.56 -10.66
CA LEU A 10 -0.24 3.49 -11.46
C LEU A 10 0.27 2.85 -12.76
N LEU A 11 0.66 1.57 -12.72
CA LEU A 11 1.05 0.81 -13.91
C LEU A 11 -0.11 0.57 -14.87
N ARG A 12 -1.34 0.41 -14.35
CA ARG A 12 -2.56 0.25 -15.16
C ARG A 12 -2.99 1.55 -15.82
N GLU A 13 -2.83 2.68 -15.11
CA GLU A 13 -3.15 4.01 -15.63
C GLU A 13 -2.17 4.45 -16.74
N ASN A 14 -0.94 3.91 -16.73
CA ASN A 14 0.09 4.17 -17.73
C ASN A 14 0.56 2.87 -18.43
N ILE A 15 -0.38 2.07 -18.93
CA ILE A 15 -0.08 0.81 -19.62
C ILE A 15 0.80 1.05 -20.85
N THR A 16 2.04 0.56 -20.79
CA THR A 16 2.84 0.26 -21.98
C THR A 16 2.61 -1.19 -22.40
N PRO A 17 2.80 -1.55 -23.69
CA PRO A 17 2.71 -2.94 -24.15
C PRO A 17 3.59 -3.89 -23.34
N GLU A 18 4.77 -3.45 -22.92
CA GLU A 18 5.72 -4.23 -22.13
C GLU A 18 5.22 -4.47 -20.70
N ASN A 19 4.58 -3.48 -20.07
CA ASN A 19 4.03 -3.63 -18.72
C ASN A 19 2.78 -4.52 -18.72
N GLN A 20 1.96 -4.44 -19.76
CA GLN A 20 0.82 -5.35 -19.93
C GLN A 20 1.29 -6.80 -20.04
N GLN A 21 2.33 -7.06 -20.83
CA GLN A 21 2.89 -8.41 -20.97
C GLN A 21 3.40 -8.96 -19.63
N LEU A 22 4.08 -8.14 -18.82
CA LEU A 22 4.57 -8.55 -17.49
C LEU A 22 3.42 -8.85 -16.52
N LEU A 23 2.33 -8.08 -16.56
CA LEU A 23 1.13 -8.31 -15.76
C LEU A 23 0.42 -9.60 -16.17
N ASP A 24 0.31 -9.86 -17.47
CA ASP A 24 -0.29 -11.07 -18.01
C ASP A 24 0.54 -12.30 -17.64
N GLU A 25 1.88 -12.20 -17.70
CA GLU A 25 2.78 -13.26 -17.28
C GLU A 25 2.68 -13.55 -15.78
N LEU A 26 2.60 -12.51 -14.94
CA LEU A 26 2.39 -12.67 -13.51
C LEU A 26 1.05 -13.36 -13.20
N ALA A 27 -0.02 -12.95 -13.88
CA ALA A 27 -1.35 -13.58 -13.73
C ALA A 27 -1.31 -15.06 -14.13
N ALA A 28 -0.62 -15.39 -15.23
CA ALA A 28 -0.44 -16.76 -15.67
C ALA A 28 0.34 -17.61 -14.65
N VAL A 29 1.47 -17.10 -14.13
CA VAL A 29 2.29 -17.80 -13.13
C VAL A 29 1.51 -18.04 -11.84
N ARG A 30 0.77 -17.03 -11.35
CA ARG A 30 -0.09 -17.18 -10.15
C ARG A 30 -1.20 -18.20 -10.35
N THR A 31 -1.79 -18.24 -11.54
CA THR A 31 -2.80 -19.24 -11.91
C THR A 31 -2.21 -20.66 -11.93
N GLN A 32 -1.01 -20.84 -12.49
CA GLN A 32 -0.31 -22.12 -12.48
C GLN A 32 0.04 -22.57 -11.06
N LEU A 33 0.49 -21.64 -10.22
CA LEU A 33 0.79 -21.89 -8.80
C LEU A 33 -0.45 -22.34 -8.03
N ALA A 34 -1.57 -21.62 -8.18
CA ALA A 34 -2.84 -21.98 -7.56
C ALA A 34 -3.30 -23.36 -8.05
N THR A 35 -3.25 -23.61 -9.36
CA THR A 35 -3.62 -24.90 -9.94
C THR A 35 -2.77 -26.03 -9.37
N LEU A 36 -1.45 -25.84 -9.27
CA LEU A 36 -0.54 -26.86 -8.75
C LEU A 36 -0.76 -27.14 -7.26
N ILE A 37 -1.05 -26.10 -6.47
CA ILE A 37 -1.32 -26.22 -5.02
C ILE A 37 -2.65 -26.93 -4.75
N TYR A 38 -3.71 -26.57 -5.49
CA TYR A 38 -5.05 -27.13 -5.28
C TYR A 38 -5.26 -28.47 -5.99
N ASN A 39 -4.60 -28.70 -7.12
CA ASN A 39 -4.70 -29.91 -7.94
C ASN A 39 -3.31 -30.50 -8.20
N LYS A 40 -2.67 -31.04 -7.15
CA LYS A 40 -1.39 -31.74 -7.30
C LYS A 40 -1.58 -32.96 -8.23
N PRO A 41 -0.84 -33.07 -9.35
CA PRO A 41 -0.94 -34.22 -10.24
C PRO A 41 -0.47 -35.50 -9.54
N GLU A 42 -1.23 -36.59 -9.69
CA GLU A 42 -0.93 -37.89 -9.05
C GLU A 42 0.37 -38.53 -9.55
N ASN A 43 0.79 -38.20 -10.77
CA ASN A 43 2.00 -38.71 -11.40
C ASN A 43 3.27 -37.92 -11.02
N LEU A 44 3.16 -36.89 -10.17
CA LEU A 44 4.27 -36.03 -9.80
C LEU A 44 4.88 -36.49 -8.48
N SER A 45 6.19 -36.73 -8.45
CA SER A 45 6.88 -37.04 -7.19
C SER A 45 6.87 -35.84 -6.24
N ASP A 46 7.00 -36.08 -4.94
CA ASP A 46 7.04 -35.00 -3.94
C ASP A 46 8.21 -34.04 -4.15
N GLU A 47 9.34 -34.55 -4.63
CA GLU A 47 10.51 -33.75 -4.96
C GLU A 47 10.26 -32.87 -6.19
N GLN A 48 9.72 -33.44 -7.26
CA GLN A 48 9.34 -32.70 -8.47
C GLN A 48 8.30 -31.62 -8.16
N TYR A 49 7.33 -31.94 -7.31
CA TYR A 49 6.30 -31.00 -6.86
C TYR A 49 6.91 -29.80 -6.13
N ARG A 50 7.78 -30.06 -5.14
CA ARG A 50 8.48 -28.99 -4.40
C ARG A 50 9.32 -28.11 -5.34
N GLN A 51 10.04 -28.72 -6.28
CA GLN A 51 10.85 -28.00 -7.26
C GLN A 51 9.99 -27.08 -8.15
N LEU A 52 8.88 -27.59 -8.67
CA LEU A 52 7.94 -26.83 -9.52
C LEU A 52 7.31 -25.66 -8.76
N VAL A 53 6.85 -25.89 -7.52
CA VAL A 53 6.29 -24.83 -6.67
C VAL A 53 7.35 -23.76 -6.37
N ALA A 54 8.58 -24.17 -6.03
CA ALA A 54 9.68 -23.23 -5.75
C ALA A 54 10.01 -22.37 -6.98
N ASN A 55 10.11 -22.99 -8.17
CA ASN A 55 10.40 -22.29 -9.42
C ASN A 55 9.30 -21.27 -9.77
N LEU A 56 8.02 -21.65 -9.65
CA LEU A 56 6.91 -20.74 -9.93
C LEU A 56 6.84 -19.59 -8.91
N ARG A 57 7.15 -19.84 -7.64
CA ARG A 57 7.22 -18.77 -6.61
C ARG A 57 8.34 -17.79 -6.92
N GLN A 58 9.53 -18.30 -7.19
CA GLN A 58 10.67 -17.46 -7.56
C GLN A 58 10.37 -16.62 -8.80
N LYS A 59 9.69 -17.20 -9.80
CA LYS A 59 9.27 -16.46 -11.00
C LYS A 59 8.24 -15.37 -10.68
N SER A 60 7.27 -15.64 -9.81
CA SER A 60 6.30 -14.63 -9.34
C SER A 60 7.01 -13.48 -8.64
N GLU A 61 7.93 -13.78 -7.73
CA GLU A 61 8.70 -12.78 -6.98
C GLU A 61 9.56 -11.90 -7.92
N GLN A 62 10.18 -12.50 -8.94
CA GLN A 62 10.95 -11.76 -9.95
C GLN A 62 10.07 -10.81 -10.78
N LEU A 63 8.91 -11.28 -11.22
CA LEU A 63 7.96 -10.47 -11.99
C LEU A 63 7.39 -9.32 -11.14
N GLU A 64 7.07 -9.59 -9.88
CA GLU A 64 6.59 -8.58 -8.93
C GLU A 64 7.66 -7.53 -8.63
N ALA A 65 8.92 -7.94 -8.45
CA ALA A 65 10.03 -7.01 -8.25
C ALA A 65 10.27 -6.11 -9.47
N GLU A 66 10.20 -6.67 -10.69
CA GLU A 66 10.34 -5.91 -11.92
C GLU A 66 9.20 -4.89 -12.10
N LEU A 67 7.94 -5.31 -11.88
CA LEU A 67 6.78 -4.42 -11.91
C LEU A 67 6.91 -3.32 -10.84
N SER A 68 7.36 -3.66 -9.63
CA SER A 68 7.57 -2.69 -8.56
C SER A 68 8.64 -1.65 -8.91
N ARG A 69 9.75 -2.08 -9.52
CA ARG A 69 10.82 -1.18 -9.99
C ARG A 69 10.29 -0.20 -11.03
N ARG A 70 9.57 -0.70 -12.04
CA ARG A 70 8.98 0.14 -13.08
C ARG A 70 7.94 1.09 -12.50
N SER A 71 7.09 0.62 -11.59
CA SER A 71 6.13 1.47 -10.89
C SER A 71 6.83 2.56 -10.08
N ALA A 72 7.96 2.26 -9.43
CA ALA A 72 8.77 3.27 -8.76
C ALA A 72 9.35 4.31 -9.74
N GLU A 73 9.86 3.89 -10.89
CA GLU A 73 10.29 4.80 -11.97
C GLU A 73 9.13 5.69 -12.43
N PHE A 74 7.94 5.12 -12.65
CA PHE A 74 6.72 5.87 -12.96
C PHE A 74 6.27 6.79 -11.84
N ARG A 75 6.44 6.44 -10.56
CA ARG A 75 6.17 7.36 -9.44
C ARG A 75 7.07 8.59 -9.46
N THR A 76 8.33 8.43 -9.87
CA THR A 76 9.23 9.57 -10.09
C THR A 76 8.84 10.42 -11.30
N LEU A 77 8.19 9.82 -12.31
CA LEU A 77 7.73 10.50 -13.52
C LEU A 77 6.31 11.08 -13.37
N SER A 78 5.50 10.52 -12.47
CA SER A 78 4.18 11.01 -12.10
C SER A 78 4.34 12.26 -11.26
N GLU A 79 3.47 13.22 -11.51
CA GLU A 79 3.47 14.47 -10.77
C GLU A 79 3.28 14.15 -9.27
N PRO A 80 4.17 14.63 -8.38
CA PRO A 80 4.02 14.39 -6.96
C PRO A 80 2.68 14.98 -6.51
N ILE A 81 1.89 14.19 -5.78
CA ILE A 81 0.65 14.69 -5.18
C ILE A 81 1.04 15.77 -4.18
N THR A 82 0.78 17.03 -4.53
CA THR A 82 1.08 18.17 -3.65
C THR A 82 -0.14 18.52 -2.81
N ILE A 83 0.09 19.25 -1.72
CA ILE A 83 -0.99 19.78 -0.88
C ILE A 83 -1.93 20.65 -1.72
N GLU A 84 -1.37 21.49 -2.59
CA GLU A 84 -2.12 22.41 -3.45
C GLU A 84 -3.04 21.66 -4.42
N ALA A 85 -2.57 20.55 -4.99
CA ALA A 85 -3.39 19.71 -5.86
C ALA A 85 -4.60 19.11 -5.11
N VAL A 86 -4.42 18.70 -3.86
CA VAL A 86 -5.52 18.22 -3.01
C VAL A 86 -6.46 19.38 -2.63
N GLN A 87 -5.91 20.55 -2.28
CA GLN A 87 -6.69 21.73 -1.91
C GLN A 87 -7.66 22.19 -3.01
N GLN A 88 -7.24 22.10 -4.28
CA GLN A 88 -8.09 22.43 -5.44
C GLN A 88 -9.32 21.53 -5.58
N LEU A 89 -9.32 20.35 -4.97
CA LEU A 89 -10.44 19.39 -5.00
C LEU A 89 -11.40 19.58 -3.82
N ILE A 90 -11.05 20.40 -2.83
CA ILE A 90 -11.87 20.64 -1.63
C ILE A 90 -12.79 21.84 -1.90
N PRO A 91 -14.13 21.70 -1.77
CA PRO A 91 -15.06 22.82 -1.82
C PRO A 91 -14.73 23.94 -0.82
N GLU A 92 -15.06 25.19 -1.13
CA GLU A 92 -14.75 26.34 -0.27
C GLU A 92 -15.36 26.25 1.14
N ASP A 93 -16.49 25.57 1.28
CA ASP A 93 -17.22 25.34 2.53
C ASP A 93 -16.95 23.96 3.16
N ALA A 94 -15.92 23.25 2.70
CA ALA A 94 -15.53 21.92 3.17
C ALA A 94 -14.08 21.86 3.68
N ALA A 95 -13.79 20.80 4.44
CA ALA A 95 -12.43 20.46 4.85
C ALA A 95 -12.23 18.93 4.78
N LEU A 96 -11.06 18.52 4.33
CA LEU A 96 -10.58 17.15 4.46
C LEU A 96 -9.99 16.97 5.86
N ILE A 97 -10.49 15.98 6.59
CA ILE A 97 -9.96 15.60 7.91
C ILE A 97 -9.38 14.20 7.81
N GLU A 98 -8.08 14.07 8.10
CA GLU A 98 -7.39 12.78 8.15
C GLU A 98 -7.02 12.43 9.59
N PHE A 99 -7.45 11.25 10.04
CA PHE A 99 -7.11 10.74 11.37
C PHE A 99 -5.89 9.84 11.29
N ILE A 100 -4.89 10.12 12.13
CA ILE A 100 -3.65 9.37 12.19
C ILE A 100 -3.38 8.86 13.60
N LEU A 101 -2.80 7.67 13.69
CA LEU A 101 -2.26 7.10 14.92
C LEU A 101 -0.76 7.40 14.96
N TYR A 102 -0.26 8.02 16.03
CA TYR A 102 1.15 8.31 16.19
C TYR A 102 1.63 8.13 17.63
N LYS A 103 2.95 8.02 17.81
CA LYS A 103 3.59 8.06 19.13
C LYS A 103 4.30 9.41 19.30
N PRO A 104 3.86 10.26 20.25
CA PRO A 104 4.57 11.48 20.56
C PRO A 104 5.96 11.13 21.08
N ALA A 105 6.97 11.87 20.64
CA ALA A 105 8.35 11.72 21.10
C ALA A 105 8.73 12.94 21.96
N ASP A 106 9.17 12.69 23.18
CA ASP A 106 9.93 13.69 23.93
C ASP A 106 11.38 13.65 23.43
N ILE A 107 11.72 14.61 22.57
CA ILE A 107 13.05 14.72 21.98
C ILE A 107 14.11 14.99 23.04
N LYS A 108 13.78 15.71 24.11
CA LYS A 108 14.73 16.04 25.19
C LYS A 108 14.98 14.83 26.08
N ALA A 109 13.93 14.10 26.43
CA ALA A 109 14.03 12.89 27.26
C ALA A 109 14.44 11.64 26.45
N ARG A 110 14.41 11.71 25.11
CA ARG A 110 14.60 10.59 24.18
C ARG A 110 13.64 9.43 24.47
N GLN A 111 12.40 9.77 24.78
CA GLN A 111 11.37 8.82 25.19
C GLN A 111 10.17 8.90 24.27
N TRP A 112 9.58 7.75 23.99
CA TRP A 112 8.29 7.66 23.30
C TRP A 112 7.17 7.66 24.33
N GLY A 113 6.15 8.48 24.09
CA GLY A 113 4.90 8.46 24.83
C GLY A 113 3.99 7.31 24.39
N LYS A 114 2.76 7.32 24.90
CA LYS A 114 1.72 6.38 24.51
C LYS A 114 1.16 6.71 23.13
N ASP A 115 0.45 5.76 22.51
CA ASP A 115 -0.21 6.03 21.22
C ASP A 115 -1.28 7.11 21.37
N HIS A 116 -1.24 8.11 20.49
CA HIS A 116 -2.19 9.20 20.37
C HIS A 116 -2.87 9.19 19.00
N TYR A 117 -4.10 9.67 18.96
CA TYR A 117 -4.72 10.07 17.70
C TYR A 117 -4.42 11.54 17.43
N ALA A 118 -4.19 11.90 16.16
CA ALA A 118 -4.24 13.28 15.70
C ALA A 118 -5.19 13.40 14.51
N ALA A 119 -5.71 14.62 14.31
CA ALA A 119 -6.43 15.00 13.11
C ALA A 119 -5.61 16.04 12.34
N TYR A 120 -5.32 15.75 11.07
CA TYR A 120 -4.91 16.76 10.11
C TYR A 120 -6.13 17.36 9.44
N ILE A 121 -6.14 18.67 9.28
CA ILE A 121 -7.23 19.43 8.71
C ILE A 121 -6.66 20.20 7.51
N LEU A 122 -7.17 19.88 6.33
CA LEU A 122 -6.85 20.56 5.09
C LEU A 122 -8.11 21.23 4.54
N LYS A 123 -8.04 22.53 4.33
CA LYS A 123 -9.10 23.32 3.67
C LYS A 123 -8.73 23.59 2.22
N SER A 124 -9.64 24.13 1.42
CA SER A 124 -9.41 24.55 0.04
C SER A 124 -8.28 25.57 -0.15
N SER A 125 -7.84 26.24 0.93
CA SER A 125 -6.66 27.11 0.93
C SER A 125 -6.06 27.27 2.34
N GLY A 126 -4.82 27.75 2.38
CA GLY A 126 -4.06 28.01 3.61
C GLY A 126 -3.25 26.80 4.10
N GLU A 127 -2.52 27.00 5.18
CA GLU A 127 -1.64 25.97 5.74
C GLU A 127 -2.43 24.80 6.35
N PRO A 128 -1.97 23.55 6.16
CA PRO A 128 -2.50 22.40 6.89
C PRO A 128 -2.42 22.62 8.40
N GLN A 129 -3.49 22.26 9.10
CA GLN A 129 -3.53 22.32 10.55
C GLN A 129 -3.52 20.91 11.12
N TRP A 130 -3.02 20.76 12.34
CA TRP A 130 -3.06 19.48 13.04
C TRP A 130 -3.47 19.68 14.49
N VAL A 131 -4.16 18.68 15.04
CA VAL A 131 -4.64 18.68 16.42
C VAL A 131 -4.36 17.31 17.03
N ASP A 132 -3.67 17.28 18.18
CA ASP A 132 -3.58 16.09 19.02
C ASP A 132 -4.94 15.83 19.68
N LEU A 133 -5.54 14.69 19.38
CA LEU A 133 -6.81 14.25 19.95
C LEU A 133 -6.62 13.48 21.27
N GLY A 134 -5.38 13.21 21.66
CA GLY A 134 -4.98 12.58 22.91
C GLY A 134 -4.76 11.07 22.80
N GLU A 135 -4.55 10.46 23.98
CA GLU A 135 -4.28 9.03 24.11
C GLU A 135 -5.39 8.17 23.48
N VAL A 136 -4.98 7.09 22.83
CA VAL A 136 -5.87 6.15 22.14
C VAL A 136 -6.74 5.36 23.10
N GLU A 137 -6.21 5.02 24.29
CA GLU A 137 -6.88 4.16 25.25
C GLU A 137 -8.27 4.67 25.70
N PRO A 138 -8.44 5.93 26.14
CA PRO A 138 -9.76 6.48 26.46
C PRO A 138 -10.72 6.49 25.29
N ILE A 139 -10.23 6.83 24.08
CA ILE A 139 -11.04 6.91 22.87
C ILE A 139 -11.57 5.52 22.49
N HIS A 140 -10.71 4.51 22.51
CA HIS A 140 -11.11 3.13 22.22
C HIS A 140 -12.11 2.60 23.24
N LYS A 141 -11.92 2.88 24.53
CA LYS A 141 -12.88 2.48 25.58
C LYS A 141 -14.26 3.12 25.39
N ALA A 142 -14.30 4.37 24.91
CA ALA A 142 -15.56 5.07 24.66
C ALA A 142 -16.24 4.65 23.35
N ALA A 143 -15.46 4.36 22.30
CA ALA A 143 -15.98 4.04 20.97
C ALA A 143 -16.33 2.55 20.79
N PHE A 144 -15.65 1.65 21.52
CA PHE A 144 -15.83 0.21 21.43
C PHE A 144 -16.29 -0.32 22.78
N PHE A 145 -17.60 -0.24 23.04
CA PHE A 145 -18.23 -1.05 24.08
C PHE A 145 -18.07 -2.53 23.70
N ARG A 146 -17.39 -3.30 24.55
CA ARG A 146 -17.52 -4.75 24.61
C ARG A 146 -18.28 -5.12 25.88
#